data_AF-C3W886-F1
#
_entry.id   AF-C3W886-F1
#
_cell.length_a   1.000
_cell.length_b   1.000
_cell.length_c   1.000
_cell.angle_alpha   90.00
_cell.angle_beta   90.00
_cell.angle_gamma   90.00
#
_symmetry.space_group_name_H-M   'P 1'
#
loop_
_entity.id
_entity.type
_entity.pdbx_description
1 polymer ?
#
loop_
_entity_poly.entity_id
_entity_poly.type
_entity_poly.pdbx_seq_one_letter_code
_entity_poly.pdbx_strand_id
1 'polypeptide(L)' 'GTTRWNPTAEQVKVLTELFRAGLRTPSTEQIQRISTHLGAFGKVESKNVFYWFQ' A
#
# COMPACT_ATOMS: atom_id res chain seq x y z
N GLY A 1 -20.90 -5.72 2.29
CA GLY A 1 -20.13 -5.17 1.15
C GLY A 1 -18.77 -4.76 1.66
N THR A 2 -17.70 -5.26 1.07
CA THR A 2 -16.34 -4.88 1.46
C THR A 2 -16.16 -3.40 1.15
N THR A 3 -16.07 -2.56 2.19
CA THR A 3 -15.85 -1.12 2.03
C THR A 3 -14.58 -0.92 1.22
N ARG A 4 -14.70 -0.23 0.08
CA ARG A 4 -13.56 0.13 -0.76
C ARG A 4 -12.56 0.91 0.10
N TRP A 5 -11.30 0.50 0.07
CA TRP A 5 -10.26 1.22 0.80
C TRP A 5 -10.08 2.61 0.19
N ASN A 6 -10.09 3.62 1.05
CA ASN A 6 -9.82 5.01 0.69
C ASN A 6 -8.51 5.42 1.39
N PRO A 7 -7.37 5.40 0.69
CA PRO A 7 -6.08 5.71 1.32
C PRO A 7 -6.01 7.16 1.79
N THR A 8 -5.26 7.40 2.86
CA THR A 8 -4.91 8.76 3.29
C THR A 8 -3.85 9.38 2.36
N ALA A 9 -3.68 10.70 2.43
CA ALA A 9 -2.68 11.40 1.62
C ALA A 9 -1.25 10.88 1.88
N GLU A 10 -0.93 10.57 3.13
CA GLU A 10 0.34 9.99 3.56
C GLU A 10 0.55 8.59 2.97
N GLN A 11 -0.51 7.76 2.95
CA GLN A 11 -0.42 6.43 2.35
C GLN A 11 -0.17 6.49 0.85
N VAL A 12 -0.87 7.39 0.14
CA VAL A 12 -0.66 7.63 -1.30
C VAL A 12 0.76 8.12 -1.57
N LYS A 13 1.28 9.03 -0.73
CA LYS A 13 2.64 9.56 -0.86
C LYS A 13 3.69 8.44 -0.81
N VAL A 14 3.65 7.58 0.22
CA VAL A 14 4.59 6.46 0.38
C VAL A 14 4.51 5.50 -0.81
N LEU A 15 3.30 5.10 -1.20
CA LEU A 15 3.10 4.18 -2.33
C LEU A 15 3.65 4.78 -3.64
N THR A 16 3.39 6.07 -3.88
CA THR A 16 3.88 6.79 -5.06
C THR A 16 5.41 6.91 -5.07
N GLU A 17 6.04 7.15 -3.92
CA GLU A 17 7.50 7.19 -3.80
C GLU A 17 8.14 5.83 -4.12
N LEU A 18 7.59 4.74 -3.58
CA LEU A 18 8.04 3.38 -3.88
C LEU A 18 7.89 3.04 -5.37
N PHE A 19 6.76 3.42 -5.97
CA PHE A 19 6.56 3.27 -7.40
C PHE A 19 7.56 4.12 -8.20
N ARG A 20 7.77 5.39 -7.86
CA ARG A 20 8.78 6.21 -8.55
C ARG A 20 10.20 5.66 -8.42
N ALA A 21 10.51 4.98 -7.31
CA ALA A 21 11.77 4.29 -7.08
C ALA A 21 11.93 2.96 -7.84
N GLY A 22 10.93 2.53 -8.63
CA GLY A 22 11.02 1.36 -9.50
C GLY A 22 10.31 0.11 -8.98
N LEU A 23 9.69 0.14 -7.79
CA LEU A 23 8.87 -0.97 -7.33
C LEU A 23 7.60 -1.05 -8.19
N ARG A 24 7.45 -2.14 -8.96
CA ARG A 24 6.26 -2.41 -9.79
C ARG A 24 5.50 -3.62 -9.29
N THR A 25 6.22 -4.69 -8.98
CA THR A 25 5.67 -5.99 -8.58
C THR A 25 6.24 -6.38 -7.21
N PRO A 26 5.68 -5.87 -6.10
CA PRO A 26 6.17 -6.23 -4.77
C PRO A 26 5.90 -7.71 -4.46
N SER A 27 6.85 -8.38 -3.82
CA SER A 27 6.65 -9.73 -3.29
C SER A 27 5.64 -9.73 -2.14
N THR A 28 5.10 -10.90 -1.78
CA THR A 28 4.20 -11.05 -0.62
C THR A 28 4.80 -10.48 0.67
N GLU A 29 6.10 -10.66 0.88
CA GLU A 29 6.80 -10.11 2.03
C GLU A 29 6.88 -8.58 1.98
N GLN A 30 7.17 -8.00 0.81
CA GLN A 30 7.18 -6.55 0.62
C GLN A 30 5.78 -5.96 0.84
N ILE A 31 4.72 -6.61 0.32
CA ILE A 31 3.33 -6.21 0.54
C ILE A 31 3.02 -6.17 2.04
N GLN A 32 3.41 -7.21 2.79
CA GLN A 32 3.17 -7.25 4.24
C GLN A 32 3.92 -6.12 4.96
N ARG A 33 5.20 -5.91 4.64
CA ARG A 33 6.02 -4.84 5.23
C ARG A 33 5.46 -3.45 4.91
N ILE A 34 5.06 -3.20 3.67
CA ILE A 34 4.44 -1.95 3.24
C ILE A 34 3.12 -1.76 3.98
N SER A 35 2.25 -2.77 4.02
CA SER A 35 0.96 -2.69 4.73
C SER A 35 1.14 -2.38 6.22
N THR A 36 2.13 -3.00 6.88
CA THR A 36 2.46 -2.70 8.29
C THR A 36 2.91 -1.25 8.46
N HIS A 37 3.79 -0.75 7.58
CA HIS A 37 4.24 0.63 7.62
C HIS A 37 3.10 1.63 7.38
N LEU A 38 2.26 1.37 6.38
CA LEU A 38 1.11 2.22 6.04
C LEU A 38 0.03 2.24 7.12
N GLY A 39 -0.02 1.22 7.99
CA GLY A 39 -0.90 1.15 9.15
C GLY A 39 -0.71 2.30 10.14
N ALA A 40 0.47 2.92 10.16
CA ALA A 40 0.75 4.10 10.98
C ALA A 40 -0.05 5.34 10.52
N PHE A 41 -0.52 5.36 9.28
CA PHE A 41 -1.22 6.50 8.67
C PHE A 41 -2.73 6.26 8.49
N GLY A 42 -3.24 5.09 8.91
CA GLY A 42 -4.65 4.74 8.79
C GLY A 42 -4.87 3.25 8.49
N LYS A 43 -6.14 2.81 8.54
CA LYS A 43 -6.51 1.41 8.27
C LYS A 43 -6.12 1.01 6.85
N VAL A 44 -5.43 -0.11 6.73
CA VAL A 44 -5.01 -0.70 5.45
C VAL A 44 -4.82 -2.21 5.65
N GLU A 45 -5.12 -2.99 4.62
CA GLU A 45 -4.88 -4.43 4.57
C GLU A 45 -3.89 -4.75 3.44
N SER A 46 -3.18 -5.89 3.53
CA SER A 46 -2.23 -6.33 2.50
C SER A 46 -2.85 -6.40 1.09
N LYS A 47 -4.14 -6.75 0.98
CA LYS A 47 -4.87 -6.74 -0.30
C LYS A 47 -4.96 -5.34 -0.94
N ASN A 48 -5.00 -4.29 -0.12
CA ASN A 48 -5.06 -2.92 -0.61
C ASN A 48 -3.75 -2.50 -1.27
N VAL A 49 -2.62 -2.86 -0.64
CA VAL A 49 -1.29 -2.64 -1.22
C VAL A 49 -1.11 -3.48 -2.49
N PHE A 50 -1.52 -4.74 -2.48
CA PHE A 50 -1.51 -5.60 -3.67
C PHE A 50 -2.25 -4.96 -4.85
N TYR A 51 -3.51 -4.54 -4.65
CA TYR A 51 -4.33 -3.92 -5.71
C TYR A 51 -3.84 -2.54 -6.16
N TRP A 52 -3.09 -1.83 -5.33
CA TRP A 52 -2.53 -0.53 -5.72
C TRP A 52 -1.35 -0.68 -6.71
N PHE A 53 -0.56 -1.75 -6.58
CA PHE A 53 0.60 -2.02 -7.43
C PHE A 53 0.29 -2.85 -8.69
N GLN A 54 -0.96 -3.31 -8.87
CA GLN A 54 -1.42 -4.05 -10.06
C GLN A 54 -1.92 -3.08 -11.14
#